data_AF-X1M655-F1
#
_entry.id   AF-X1M655-F1
#
_cell.length_a   1.000
_cell.length_b   1.000
_cell.length_c   1.000
_cell.angle_alpha   90.00
_cell.angle_beta   90.00
_cell.angle_gamma   90.00
#
_symmetry.space_group_name_H-M   'P 1'
#
loop_
_entity.id
_entity.type
_entity.pdbx_description
1 polymer ?
#
loop_
_entity_poly.entity_id
_entity_poly.type
_entity_poly.pdbx_seq_one_letter_code
_entity_poly.pdbx_strand_id
1 'polypeptide(L)' 'MAMKITQEYMDDHVIKPMARSIADLEEKIDLALSNTKYLVEQFDKVIKNIKKK' A
#
# COMPACT_ATOMS: atom_id res chain seq x y z
N MET A 1 38.65 -12.46 3.44
CA MET A 1 38.63 -10.99 3.39
C MET A 1 37.20 -10.56 3.70
N ALA A 2 36.97 -9.77 4.75
CA ALA A 2 35.64 -9.25 5.03
C ALA A 2 35.30 -8.17 3.98
N MET A 3 34.16 -8.31 3.31
CA MET A 3 33.67 -7.32 2.35
C MET A 3 33.37 -6.04 3.14
N LYS A 4 34.14 -4.97 2.90
CA LYS A 4 33.87 -3.67 3.51
C LYS A 4 32.61 -3.12 2.85
N ILE A 5 31.50 -3.18 3.58
CA ILE A 5 30.27 -2.51 3.16
C ILE A 5 30.54 -1.01 3.18
N THR A 6 30.59 -0.41 2.00
CA THR A 6 30.70 1.03 1.82
C THR A 6 29.34 1.71 1.98
N GLN A 7 29.33 2.99 2.33
CA GLN A 7 28.10 3.78 2.36
C GLN A 7 27.37 3.74 1.01
N GLU A 8 28.10 3.88 -0.10
CA GLU A 8 27.55 3.83 -1.46
C GLU A 8 26.81 2.50 -1.73
N TYR A 9 27.42 1.37 -1.36
CA TYR A 9 26.75 0.07 -1.42
C TYR A 9 25.47 0.02 -0.59
N MET A 10 25.47 0.56 0.64
CA MET A 10 24.25 0.60 1.47
C MET A 10 23.17 1.46 0.83
N ASP A 11 23.53 2.63 0.32
CA ASP A 11 22.62 3.56 -0.30
C ASP A 11 21.95 2.94 -1.54
N ASP A 12 22.75 2.33 -2.41
CA ASP A 12 22.28 1.82 -3.71
C ASP A 12 21.57 0.47 -3.63
N HIS A 13 22.03 -0.43 -2.76
CA HIS A 13 21.52 -1.80 -2.72
C HIS A 13 20.57 -2.09 -1.56
N VAL A 14 20.54 -1.23 -0.53
CA VAL A 14 19.69 -1.46 0.65
C VAL A 14 18.69 -0.33 0.80
N ILE A 15 19.15 0.91 0.94
CA ILE A 15 18.29 2.04 1.32
C ILE A 15 17.35 2.42 0.17
N LYS A 16 17.86 2.66 -1.04
CA LYS A 16 17.02 3.02 -2.20
C LYS A 16 16.02 1.91 -2.57
N PRO A 17 16.39 0.62 -2.66
CA PRO A 17 15.43 -0.44 -2.96
C PRO A 17 14.37 -0.61 -1.87
N MET A 18 14.74 -0.46 -0.60
CA MET A 18 13.80 -0.49 0.51
C MET A 18 12.83 0.69 0.47
N ALA A 19 13.32 1.90 0.19
CA ALA A 19 12.47 3.08 0.03
C ALA A 19 11.46 2.91 -1.11
N ARG A 20 11.88 2.36 -2.25
CA ARG A 20 10.96 2.01 -3.35
C ARG A 20 9.93 0.97 -2.92
N SER A 21 10.36 -0.08 -2.22
CA SER A 21 9.45 -1.13 -1.74
C SER A 21 8.41 -0.59 -0.75
N ILE A 22 8.80 0.36 0.10
CA ILE A 22 7.89 1.05 1.02
C ILE A 22 6.86 1.86 0.22
N ALA A 23 7.30 2.67 -0.75
CA ALA A 23 6.39 3.45 -1.60
C ALA A 23 5.39 2.56 -2.36
N ASP A 24 5.83 1.43 -2.92
CA ASP A 24 4.96 0.47 -3.59
C ASP A 24 3.93 -0.16 -2.64
N LEU A 25 4.28 -0.35 -1.37
CA LEU A 25 3.36 -0.86 -0.35
C LEU A 25 2.36 0.21 0.08
N GLU A 26 2.79 1.46 0.24
CA GLU A 26 1.92 2.60 0.53
C GLU A 26 0.84 2.76 -0.56
N GLU A 27 1.23 2.72 -1.84
CA GLU A 27 0.27 2.78 -2.96
C GLU A 27 -0.75 1.65 -2.93
N LYS A 28 -0.32 0.42 -2.63
CA LYS A 28 -1.23 -0.73 -2.51
C LYS A 28 -2.20 -0.58 -1.35
N ILE A 29 -1.76 -0.01 -0.23
CA ILE A 29 -2.62 0.26 0.93
C ILE A 29 -3.67 1.31 0.55
N ASP A 30 -3.28 2.40 -0.11
CA ASP A 30 -4.19 3.45 -0.54
C ASP A 30 -5.26 2.93 -1.51
N LEU A 31 -4.86 2.10 -2.48
CA LEU A 31 -5.80 1.45 -3.39
C LEU A 31 -6.76 0.51 -2.65
N ALA A 32 -6.27 -0.29 -1.69
CA ALA A 32 -7.10 -1.18 -0.90
C ALA A 32 -8.11 -0.41 -0.03
N LEU A 33 -7.70 0.70 0.58
CA LEU A 33 -8.58 1.56 1.36
C LEU A 33 -9.65 2.22 0.48
N SER A 34 -9.27 2.74 -0.69
CA SER A 34 -10.21 3.33 -1.65
C SER A 34 -11.27 2.31 -2.11
N ASN A 35 -10.84 1.09 -2.47
CA ASN A 35 -11.73 0.01 -2.86
C ASN A 35 -12.67 -0.40 -1.72
N THR A 36 -12.14 -0.52 -0.50
CA THR A 36 -12.95 -0.87 0.67
C THR A 36 -14.00 0.19 0.96
N LYS A 37 -13.64 1.47 0.89
CA LYS A 37 -14.59 2.58 1.04
C LYS A 37 -15.71 2.51 0.01
N TYR A 38 -15.36 2.29 -1.26
CA TYR A 38 -16.36 2.13 -2.32
C TYR A 38 -17.33 0.97 -2.03
N LEU A 39 -16.81 -0.19 -1.62
CA LEU A 39 -17.64 -1.36 -1.30
C LEU A 39 -18.59 -1.07 -0.13
N VAL A 40 -18.12 -0.42 0.94
CA VAL A 40 -18.97 -0.02 2.08
C VAL A 40 -20.10 0.89 1.62
N GLU A 41 -19.81 1.89 0.78
CA GLU A 41 -20.84 2.79 0.23
C GLU A 41 -21.87 2.05 -0.63
N GLN A 42 -21.45 1.06 -1.42
CA GLN A 42 -22.38 0.24 -2.19
C GLN A 42 -23.25 -0.65 -1.30
N PHE A 43 -22.66 -1.28 -0.27
CA PHE A 43 -23.42 -2.06 0.69
C PHE A 43 -24.47 -1.20 1.42
N ASP A 44 -24.09 0.00 1.84
CA ASP A 44 -25.03 0.95 2.47
C ASP A 44 -26.20 1.30 1.56
N LYS A 45 -25.95 1.52 0.25
CA LYS A 45 -27.00 1.77 -0.74
C LYS A 45 -27.93 0.56 -0.87
N VAL A 46 -27.37 -0.65 -0.98
CA VAL A 46 -28.15 -1.89 -1.08
C VAL A 46 -29.02 -2.09 0.17
N ILE A 47 -28.45 -1.94 1.36
CA ILE A 47 -29.18 -2.05 2.63
C ILE A 47 -30.32 -1.03 2.71
N LYS A 48 -30.06 0.23 2.33
CA LYS A 48 -31.11 1.28 2.28
C LYS A 48 -32.23 0.92 1.31
N ASN A 49 -31.91 0.32 0.16
CA ASN A 49 -32.91 -0.11 -0.81
C ASN A 49 -33.74 -1.30 -0.32
N ILE A 50 -33.12 -2.25 0.40
CA ILE A 50 -33.84 -3.37 1.02
C ILE A 50 -34.79 -2.87 2.10
N LYS A 51 -34.35 -1.96 2.98
CA LYS A 51 -35.19 -1.40 4.07
C LYS A 51 -36.40 -0.59 3.57
N LYS A 52 -36.40 -0.15 2.31
CA LYS A 52 -37.50 0.60 1.68
C LYS A 52 -38.56 -0.30 1.03
N LYS A 53 -38.26 -1.58 0.82
CA LYS A 53 -39.21 -2.59 0.34
C LYS A 53 -39.88 -3.27 1.53
#